data_AF-A0AAW8KYW4-F1
#
_entry.id   AF-A0AAW8KYW4-F1
#
_cell.length_a   1.000
_cell.length_b   1.000
_cell.length_c   1.000
_cell.angle_alpha   90.00
_cell.angle_beta   90.00
_cell.angle_gamma   90.00
#
_symmetry.space_group_name_H-M   'P 1'
#
loop_
_entity.id
_entity.type
_entity.pdbx_description
1 polymer ?
#
loop_
_entity_poly.entity_id
_entity_poly.type
_entity_poly.pdbx_seq_one_letter_code
_entity_poly.pdbx_strand_id
1 'polypeptide(L)'
;RMSSASIRKQLSNRASNRRRSKERCVELVETLLKIHSRILVVRVDLGLIRDPAKLQQLAISTDFAQTEHDSEFMQESFIRFYDASKHNQLKQALGYILRIEHTPTKGFHGHLYYFFNANDHREDITWGQYIAEKWRVAPNNLGTAFICNMKKD
;
A
#
# COMPACT_ATOMS: atom_id res chain seq x y z
N ARG A 1 18.48 -0.65 -31.27
CA ARG A 1 19.17 0.37 -30.42
C ARG A 1 18.15 1.43 -29.99
N MET A 2 17.44 1.23 -28.87
CA MET A 2 16.56 2.28 -28.33
C MET A 2 17.33 3.13 -27.31
N SER A 3 17.95 4.22 -27.75
CA SER A 3 18.39 5.24 -26.79
C SER A 3 18.41 6.63 -27.43
N SER A 4 17.22 7.20 -27.61
CA SER A 4 17.13 8.66 -27.73
C SER A 4 17.58 9.30 -26.41
N ALA A 5 18.13 10.51 -26.46
CA ALA A 5 18.54 11.25 -25.26
C ALA A 5 17.39 11.41 -24.25
N SER A 6 16.15 11.48 -24.75
CA SER A 6 14.92 11.51 -23.94
C SER A 6 14.77 10.27 -23.04
N ILE A 7 14.97 9.06 -23.58
CA ILE A 7 14.88 7.82 -22.79
C ILE A 7 15.94 7.80 -21.68
N ARG A 8 17.18 8.19 -21.98
CA ARG A 8 18.25 8.25 -20.96
C ARG A 8 17.92 9.26 -19.85
N LYS A 9 17.38 10.43 -20.20
CA LYS A 9 16.93 11.44 -19.23
C LYS A 9 15.81 10.92 -18.35
N GLN A 10 14.81 10.24 -18.92
CA GLN A 10 13.72 9.63 -18.14
C GLN A 10 14.24 8.55 -17.17
N LEU A 11 15.17 7.71 -17.58
CA LEU A 11 15.78 6.70 -16.71
C LEU A 11 16.58 7.33 -15.56
N SER A 12 17.38 8.35 -15.85
CA SER A 12 18.13 9.11 -14.83
C SER A 12 17.21 9.81 -13.82
N ASN A 13 16.14 10.44 -14.31
CA ASN A 13 15.12 11.06 -13.46
C ASN A 13 14.42 10.02 -12.57
N ARG A 14 14.06 8.85 -13.11
CA ARG A 14 13.48 7.74 -12.33
C ARG A 14 14.43 7.26 -11.22
N ALA A 15 15.72 7.10 -11.53
CA ALA A 15 16.72 6.69 -10.54
C ALA A 15 16.86 7.74 -9.41
N SER A 16 16.95 9.02 -9.78
CA SER A 16 17.07 10.14 -8.84
C SER A 16 15.83 10.28 -7.95
N ASN A 17 14.63 10.18 -8.54
CA ASN A 17 13.36 10.23 -7.80
C ASN A 17 13.23 9.06 -6.81
N ARG A 18 13.68 7.86 -7.19
CA ARG A 18 13.68 6.69 -6.30
C ARG A 18 14.59 6.91 -5.10
N ARG A 19 15.79 7.46 -5.32
CA ARG A 19 16.74 7.79 -4.25
C ARG A 19 16.13 8.81 -3.28
N ARG A 20 15.59 9.92 -3.80
CA ARG A 20 14.94 10.95 -3.00
C ARG A 20 13.74 10.42 -2.21
N SER A 21 12.92 9.56 -2.82
CA SER A 21 11.77 8.94 -2.13
C SER A 21 12.23 8.03 -0.99
N LYS A 22 13.32 7.27 -1.19
CA LYS A 22 13.94 6.47 -0.13
C LYS A 22 14.45 7.35 1.01
N GLU A 23 15.19 8.42 0.69
CA GLU A 23 15.71 9.37 1.69
C GLU A 23 14.58 9.95 2.55
N ARG A 24 13.46 10.38 1.94
CA ARG A 24 12.28 10.88 2.67
C ARG A 24 11.64 9.82 3.56
N CYS A 25 11.61 8.56 3.14
CA CYS A 25 11.10 7.46 3.96
C CYS A 25 12.00 7.23 5.19
N VAL A 26 13.32 7.29 5.02
CA VAL A 26 14.29 7.19 6.12
C VAL A 26 14.13 8.36 7.07
N GLU A 27 14.06 9.59 6.56
CA GLU A 27 13.86 10.80 7.33
C GLU A 27 12.58 10.76 8.17
N LEU A 28 11.47 10.26 7.61
CA LEU A 28 10.23 10.06 8.35
C LEU A 28 10.45 9.12 9.54
N VAL A 29 11.01 7.94 9.33
CA VAL A 29 11.21 6.95 10.39
C VAL A 29 12.18 7.46 11.45
N GLU A 30 13.27 8.10 11.06
CA GLU A 30 14.22 8.72 11.99
C GLU A 30 13.56 9.83 12.82
N THR A 31 12.72 10.66 12.21
CA THR A 31 11.99 11.72 12.92
C THR A 31 11.01 11.12 13.93
N LEU A 32 10.28 10.06 13.55
CA LEU A 32 9.39 9.38 14.48
C LEU A 32 10.13 8.76 15.67
N LEU A 33 11.30 8.16 15.44
CA LEU A 33 12.15 7.58 16.51
C LEU A 33 12.79 8.64 17.43
N LYS A 34 12.97 9.88 16.96
CA LYS A 34 13.44 11.00 17.80
C LYS A 34 12.36 11.48 18.76
N ILE A 35 11.08 11.40 18.36
CA ILE A 35 9.94 11.89 19.14
C ILE A 35 9.37 10.80 20.04
N HIS A 36 9.33 9.55 19.56
CA HIS A 36 8.73 8.41 20.25
C HIS A 36 9.80 7.41 20.65
N SER A 37 9.83 7.06 21.94
CA SER A 37 10.75 6.05 22.50
C SER A 37 10.65 4.68 21.82
N ARG A 38 9.49 4.34 21.26
CA ARG A 38 9.28 3.11 20.48
C ARG A 38 8.16 3.32 19.47
N ILE A 39 8.36 2.84 18.24
CA ILE A 39 7.34 2.85 17.19
C ILE A 39 6.91 1.43 16.85
N LEU A 40 5.62 1.24 16.58
CA LEU A 40 5.04 0.00 16.07
C LEU A 40 4.89 0.13 14.56
N VAL A 41 5.49 -0.78 13.81
CA VAL A 41 5.40 -0.82 12.35
C VAL A 41 4.45 -1.92 11.92
N VAL A 42 3.40 -1.54 11.20
CA VAL A 42 2.41 -2.47 10.65
C VAL A 42 2.51 -2.43 9.13
N ARG A 43 2.97 -3.53 8.53
CA ARG A 43 3.06 -3.67 7.08
C ARG A 43 1.90 -4.52 6.56
N VAL A 44 1.18 -3.96 5.60
CA VAL A 44 0.12 -4.66 4.87
C VAL A 44 0.35 -4.46 3.37
N ASP A 45 0.35 -5.56 2.62
CA ASP A 45 0.37 -5.51 1.16
C ASP A 45 -1.08 -5.51 0.65
N LEU A 46 -1.46 -4.44 -0.04
CA LEU A 46 -2.81 -4.15 -0.53
C LEU A 46 -2.90 -4.42 -2.02
N GLY A 47 -3.96 -5.07 -2.47
CA GLY A 47 -4.17 -5.39 -3.89
C GLY A 47 -5.65 -5.56 -4.23
N LEU A 48 -5.90 -6.04 -5.44
CA LEU A 48 -7.23 -6.38 -5.94
C LEU A 48 -7.36 -7.88 -6.11
N ILE A 49 -8.60 -8.38 -6.10
CA ILE A 49 -8.88 -9.79 -6.40
C ILE A 49 -8.48 -10.08 -7.85
N ARG A 50 -7.54 -11.00 -8.04
CA ARG A 50 -7.09 -11.48 -9.36
C ARG A 50 -7.36 -12.96 -9.62
N ASP A 51 -7.77 -13.69 -8.60
CA ASP A 51 -8.10 -15.11 -8.70
C ASP A 51 -9.44 -15.27 -9.46
N PRO A 52 -9.44 -15.89 -10.66
CA PRO A 52 -10.66 -16.07 -11.46
C PRO A 52 -11.76 -16.85 -10.72
N ALA A 53 -11.40 -17.85 -9.91
CA ALA A 53 -12.37 -18.64 -9.17
C ALA A 53 -13.09 -17.79 -8.12
N LYS A 54 -12.33 -16.90 -7.45
CA LYS A 54 -12.89 -15.97 -6.47
C LYS A 54 -13.75 -14.89 -7.12
N LEU A 55 -13.38 -14.40 -8.30
CA LEU A 55 -14.22 -13.45 -9.05
C LEU A 55 -15.54 -14.10 -9.48
N GLN A 56 -15.49 -15.33 -9.98
CA GLN A 56 -16.68 -16.09 -10.35
C GLN A 56 -17.61 -16.31 -9.14
N GLN A 57 -17.05 -16.69 -7.98
CA GLN A 57 -17.81 -16.84 -6.74
C GLN A 57 -18.54 -15.54 -6.33
N LEU A 58 -17.95 -14.39 -6.63
CA LEU A 58 -18.50 -13.07 -6.33
C LEU A 58 -19.35 -12.49 -7.47
N ALA A 59 -19.62 -13.27 -8.53
CA ALA A 59 -20.32 -12.83 -9.74
C ALA A 59 -19.70 -11.59 -10.40
N ILE A 60 -18.37 -11.47 -10.34
CA ILE A 60 -17.60 -10.42 -11.01
C ILE A 60 -17.03 -10.96 -12.32
N SER A 61 -17.05 -10.14 -13.38
CA SER A 61 -16.43 -10.53 -14.65
C SER A 61 -14.95 -10.88 -14.46
N THR A 62 -14.52 -11.99 -15.06
CA THR A 62 -13.11 -12.39 -15.11
C THR A 62 -12.23 -11.38 -15.83
N ASP A 63 -12.82 -10.52 -16.67
CA ASP A 63 -12.11 -9.43 -17.33
C ASP A 63 -11.52 -8.45 -16.31
N PHE A 64 -12.13 -8.31 -15.12
CA PHE A 64 -11.58 -7.54 -14.00
C PHE A 64 -10.17 -8.01 -13.59
N ALA A 65 -9.85 -9.29 -13.76
CA ALA A 65 -8.52 -9.81 -13.49
C ALA A 65 -7.46 -9.36 -14.52
N GLN A 66 -7.88 -8.73 -15.64
CA GLN A 66 -7.04 -8.47 -16.81
C GLN A 66 -7.03 -7.00 -17.27
N THR A 67 -7.64 -6.04 -16.55
CA THR A 67 -7.97 -4.73 -17.13
C THR A 67 -6.81 -3.73 -17.26
N GLU A 68 -6.75 -3.03 -18.40
CA GLU A 68 -5.84 -1.90 -18.63
C GLU A 68 -6.19 -0.64 -17.81
N HIS A 69 -7.42 -0.56 -17.29
CA HIS A 69 -7.92 0.57 -16.47
C HIS A 69 -7.62 0.43 -14.96
N ASP A 70 -6.89 -0.62 -14.58
CA ASP A 70 -6.56 -0.92 -13.19
C ASP A 70 -5.88 0.24 -12.46
N SER A 71 -5.06 1.05 -13.16
CA SER A 71 -4.32 2.13 -12.50
C SER A 71 -5.22 3.22 -11.94
N GLU A 72 -6.26 3.63 -12.69
CA GLU A 72 -7.20 4.67 -12.26
C GLU A 72 -8.06 4.15 -11.11
N PHE A 73 -8.64 2.95 -11.28
CA PHE A 73 -9.44 2.32 -10.23
C PHE A 73 -8.65 2.10 -8.94
N MET A 74 -7.38 1.67 -9.04
CA MET A 74 -6.51 1.48 -7.88
C MET A 74 -6.17 2.83 -7.22
N GLN A 75 -5.87 3.86 -8.01
CA GLN A 75 -5.59 5.20 -7.51
C GLN A 75 -6.80 5.77 -6.74
N GLU A 76 -8.00 5.70 -7.31
CA GLU A 76 -9.22 6.12 -6.63
C GLU A 76 -9.47 5.32 -5.35
N SER A 77 -9.21 4.01 -5.37
CA SER A 77 -9.36 3.16 -4.20
C SER A 77 -8.41 3.56 -3.07
N PHE A 78 -7.17 3.95 -3.39
CA PHE A 78 -6.25 4.50 -2.40
C PHE A 78 -6.69 5.87 -1.88
N ILE A 79 -7.24 6.73 -2.73
CA ILE A 79 -7.81 8.02 -2.30
C ILE A 79 -8.97 7.80 -1.33
N ARG A 80 -9.93 6.93 -1.68
CA ARG A 80 -11.05 6.55 -0.80
C ARG A 80 -10.57 5.97 0.52
N PHE A 81 -9.59 5.06 0.48
CA PHE A 81 -8.99 4.49 1.68
C PHE A 81 -8.34 5.56 2.56
N TYR A 82 -7.54 6.45 1.98
CA TYR A 82 -6.87 7.53 2.69
C TYR A 82 -7.87 8.51 3.32
N ASP A 83 -8.92 8.91 2.59
CA ASP A 83 -9.93 9.83 3.12
C ASP A 83 -10.72 9.20 4.26
N ALA A 84 -11.11 7.93 4.13
CA ALA A 84 -11.75 7.19 5.21
C ALA A 84 -10.84 7.05 6.45
N SER A 85 -9.52 6.93 6.26
CA SER A 85 -8.55 6.77 7.35
C SER A 85 -8.56 7.94 8.35
N LYS A 86 -8.86 9.15 7.86
CA LYS A 86 -8.95 10.38 8.68
C LYS A 86 -10.10 10.35 9.68
N HIS A 87 -11.12 9.54 9.41
CA HIS A 87 -12.36 9.49 10.20
C HIS A 87 -12.51 8.20 11.03
N ASN A 88 -11.50 7.34 11.04
CA ASN A 88 -11.54 6.05 11.74
C ASN A 88 -10.29 5.86 12.62
N GLN A 89 -10.11 4.66 13.21
CA GLN A 89 -8.98 4.41 14.13
C GLN A 89 -7.59 4.66 13.51
N LEU A 90 -7.43 4.63 12.18
CA LEU A 90 -6.16 4.94 11.50
C LEU A 90 -5.70 6.39 11.70
N LYS A 91 -6.56 7.31 12.15
CA LYS A 91 -6.17 8.67 12.55
C LYS A 91 -5.17 8.71 13.72
N GLN A 92 -5.02 7.60 14.44
CA GLN A 92 -4.03 7.44 15.53
C GLN A 92 -2.63 7.14 15.00
N ALA A 93 -2.47 6.88 13.70
CA ALA A 93 -1.16 6.67 13.12
C ALA A 93 -0.31 7.94 13.18
N LEU A 94 0.97 7.76 13.53
CA LEU A 94 1.99 8.80 13.50
C LEU A 94 2.39 9.19 12.07
N GLY A 95 2.18 8.27 11.13
CA GLY A 95 2.46 8.45 9.72
C GLY A 95 2.28 7.15 8.95
N TYR A 96 2.45 7.24 7.63
CA TYR A 96 2.45 6.07 6.75
C TYR A 96 3.37 6.25 5.56
N ILE A 97 3.80 5.13 4.97
CA ILE A 97 4.44 5.06 3.66
C ILE A 97 3.60 4.15 2.78
N LEU A 98 3.23 4.62 1.59
CA LEU A 98 2.60 3.82 0.56
C LEU A 98 3.50 3.78 -0.67
N ARG A 99 3.80 2.56 -1.14
CA ARG A 99 4.52 2.33 -2.39
C ARG A 99 3.67 1.48 -3.33
N ILE A 100 3.28 2.05 -4.47
CA ILE A 100 2.51 1.35 -5.49
C ILE A 100 3.47 0.70 -6.50
N GLU A 101 3.22 -0.56 -6.81
CA GLU A 101 3.97 -1.35 -7.78
C GLU A 101 3.02 -2.05 -8.75
N HIS A 102 3.55 -2.45 -9.90
CA HIS A 102 2.85 -3.26 -10.88
C HIS A 102 3.70 -4.49 -11.21
N THR A 103 3.08 -5.67 -11.17
CA THR A 103 3.70 -6.91 -11.66
C THR A 103 2.72 -7.61 -12.61
N PRO A 104 3.20 -8.34 -13.63
CA PRO A 104 2.31 -9.05 -14.57
C PRO A 104 1.31 -9.99 -13.88
N THR A 105 1.69 -10.60 -12.75
CA THR A 105 0.85 -11.58 -12.06
C THR A 105 -0.11 -10.96 -11.04
N LYS A 106 0.27 -9.88 -10.34
CA LYS A 106 -0.57 -9.25 -9.29
C LYS A 106 -1.30 -8.00 -9.78
N GLY A 107 -0.94 -7.47 -10.94
CA GLY A 107 -1.34 -6.14 -11.38
C GLY A 107 -0.81 -5.05 -10.44
N PHE A 108 -1.53 -3.92 -10.38
CA PHE A 108 -1.26 -2.86 -9.42
C PHE A 108 -1.55 -3.29 -7.98
N HIS A 109 -0.60 -3.02 -7.08
CA HIS A 109 -0.70 -3.29 -5.66
C HIS A 109 0.13 -2.27 -4.85
N GLY A 110 -0.19 -2.10 -3.58
CA GLY A 110 0.50 -1.17 -2.68
C GLY A 110 1.14 -1.86 -1.50
N HIS A 111 2.42 -1.56 -1.24
CA HIS A 111 3.06 -1.86 0.03
C HIS A 111 2.82 -0.69 0.98
N LEU A 112 2.01 -0.94 2.00
CA LEU A 112 1.61 0.06 2.98
C LEU A 112 2.28 -0.23 4.32
N TYR A 113 2.94 0.79 4.87
CA TYR A 113 3.54 0.77 6.19
C TYR A 113 2.85 1.85 7.02
N TYR A 114 2.17 1.45 8.09
CA TYR A 114 1.65 2.36 9.10
C TYR A 114 2.56 2.38 10.32
N PHE A 115 2.74 3.56 10.91
CA PHE A 115 3.53 3.78 12.11
C PHE A 115 2.63 4.22 13.25
N PHE A 116 2.72 3.55 14.40
CA PHE A 116 1.97 3.90 15.61
C PHE A 116 2.92 4.08 16.79
N ASN A 117 2.48 4.80 17.83
CA ASN A 117 3.22 4.84 19.10
C ASN A 117 3.11 3.49 19.80
N ALA A 118 4.25 2.81 20.02
CA ALA A 118 4.25 1.46 20.59
C ALA A 118 4.03 1.44 22.11
N ASN A 119 3.97 2.60 22.76
CA ASN A 119 3.57 2.68 24.17
C ASN A 119 2.05 2.55 24.32
N ASP A 120 1.30 3.08 23.35
CA ASP A 120 -0.16 3.08 23.33
C ASP A 120 -0.74 1.86 22.61
N HIS A 121 0.04 1.28 21.68
CA HIS A 121 -0.39 0.18 20.82
C HIS A 121 0.64 -0.95 20.79
N ARG A 122 0.22 -2.21 21.02
CA ARG A 122 1.13 -3.36 21.06
C ARG A 122 0.75 -4.52 20.12
N GLU A 123 -0.40 -4.43 19.47
CA GLU A 123 -0.97 -5.51 18.66
C GLU A 123 -0.87 -5.20 17.16
N ASP A 124 0.30 -5.48 16.58
CA ASP A 124 0.54 -5.27 15.14
C ASP A 124 -0.38 -6.10 14.24
N ILE A 125 -0.73 -7.32 14.66
CA ILE A 125 -1.67 -8.18 13.93
C ILE A 125 -3.07 -7.57 13.91
N THR A 126 -3.58 -7.07 15.05
CA THR A 126 -4.91 -6.45 15.16
C THR A 126 -5.00 -5.22 14.27
N TRP A 127 -3.98 -4.36 14.27
CA TRP A 127 -3.90 -3.23 13.35
C TRP A 127 -3.83 -3.66 11.89
N GLY A 128 -3.06 -4.72 11.59
CA GLY A 128 -3.00 -5.29 10.24
C GLY A 128 -4.36 -5.78 9.74
N GLN A 129 -5.12 -6.47 10.60
CA GLN A 129 -6.48 -6.93 10.31
C GLN A 129 -7.43 -5.76 10.09
N TYR A 130 -7.35 -4.74 10.93
CA TYR A 130 -8.15 -3.53 10.80
C TYR A 130 -7.86 -2.79 9.48
N ILE A 131 -6.59 -2.61 9.13
CA ILE A 131 -6.18 -2.03 7.84
C ILE A 131 -6.72 -2.86 6.67
N ALA A 132 -6.60 -4.19 6.74
CA ALA A 132 -7.10 -5.10 5.72
C ALA A 132 -8.62 -5.00 5.54
N GLU A 133 -9.37 -4.86 6.64
CA GLU A 133 -10.82 -4.65 6.62
C GLU A 133 -11.17 -3.33 5.93
N LYS A 134 -10.52 -2.22 6.30
CA LYS A 134 -10.76 -0.91 5.69
C LYS A 134 -10.37 -0.88 4.22
N TRP A 135 -9.28 -1.56 3.86
CA TRP A 135 -8.89 -1.70 2.47
C TRP A 135 -9.90 -2.51 1.67
N ARG A 136 -10.55 -3.55 2.23
CA ARG A 136 -11.53 -4.35 1.48
C ARG A 136 -12.70 -3.50 0.98
N VAL A 137 -13.14 -2.54 1.78
CA VAL A 137 -14.28 -1.67 1.44
C VAL A 137 -13.93 -0.63 0.36
N ALA A 138 -12.71 -0.07 0.40
CA ALA A 138 -12.32 1.04 -0.46
C ALA A 138 -12.40 0.79 -2.00
N PRO A 139 -12.01 -0.39 -2.53
CA PRO A 139 -12.19 -0.77 -3.93
C PRO A 139 -13.52 -1.55 -4.11
N ASN A 140 -14.61 -1.13 -3.47
CA ASN A 140 -15.94 -1.72 -3.63
C ASN A 140 -15.98 -3.24 -3.35
N ASN A 141 -15.36 -3.69 -2.25
CA ASN A 141 -15.24 -5.11 -1.88
C ASN A 141 -14.35 -5.97 -2.79
N LEU A 142 -13.61 -5.35 -3.74
CA LEU A 142 -12.67 -6.02 -4.63
C LEU A 142 -11.25 -6.08 -4.06
N GLY A 143 -11.06 -5.66 -2.81
CA GLY A 143 -9.75 -5.52 -2.17
C GLY A 143 -9.24 -6.82 -1.58
N THR A 144 -7.97 -7.12 -1.81
CA THR A 144 -7.21 -8.15 -1.10
C THR A 144 -6.14 -7.50 -0.24
N ALA A 145 -5.85 -8.09 0.91
CA ALA A 145 -4.78 -7.63 1.78
C ALA A 145 -3.98 -8.83 2.32
N PHE A 146 -2.68 -8.65 2.46
CA PHE A 146 -1.79 -9.61 3.09
C PHE A 146 -1.05 -8.92 4.24
N ILE A 147 -1.30 -9.40 5.46
CA ILE A 147 -0.73 -8.83 6.69
C ILE A 147 0.65 -9.43 6.89
N CYS A 148 1.70 -8.68 6.61
CA CYS A 148 3.07 -9.19 6.68
C CYS A 148 3.49 -9.53 8.11
N ASN A 149 2.99 -8.79 9.10
CA ASN A 149 3.25 -9.00 10.51
C ASN A 149 2.71 -10.35 11.06
N MET A 150 1.85 -11.07 10.33
CA MET A 150 1.40 -12.41 10.73
C MET A 150 2.44 -13.51 10.47
N LYS A 151 3.42 -13.25 9.60
CA LYS A 151 4.58 -14.14 9.40
C LYS A 151 5.81 -13.50 10.04
N LYS A 152 6.00 -13.79 11.33
CA LYS A 152 7.25 -13.51 12.04
C LYS A 152 8.02 -14.82 12.05
N ASP A 153 8.91 -14.99 11.07
CA ASP A 153 9.96 -16.01 11.15
C ASP A 153 11.09 -15.49 12.04
#